data_AF-A0A366WIN0-F1
#
_entry.id   AF-A0A366WIN0-F1
#
_cell.length_a   1.000
_cell.length_b   1.000
_cell.length_c   1.000
_cell.angle_alpha   90.00
_cell.angle_beta   90.00
_cell.angle_gamma   90.00
#
_symmetry.space_group_name_H-M   'P 1'
#
loop_
_entity.id
_entity.type
_entity.pdbx_description
1 polymer ?
#
loop_
_entity_poly.entity_id
_entity_poly.type
_entity_poly.pdbx_seq_one_letter_code
_entity_poly.pdbx_strand_id
1 'polypeptide(L)'
;MFLELIATVFAGMAMAGVVMVINRATGGRLPRWFAPVAAGAAMIGVTISSEYSWYGRTLDGMPEGLQVVQEVENKSMIRPWTYAVPFVDRFAAIDTSSIQRNPKLADQRLGDLYLFGRWAPVNKLPVLADCAGARRANLIDGANFDADGAVIDASWVQVAHDDPVLIALCEAV
;
A
#
# COMPACT_ATOMS: atom_id res chain seq x y z
N MET A 1 -3.62 13.41 1.18
CA MET A 1 -2.93 14.60 1.73
C MET A 1 -3.90 15.74 1.98
N PHE A 2 -4.36 16.44 0.94
CA PHE A 2 -5.21 17.62 1.11
C PHE A 2 -6.53 17.33 1.85
N LEU A 3 -7.24 16.28 1.42
CA LEU A 3 -8.50 15.86 2.04
C LEU A 3 -8.34 15.43 3.51
N GLU A 4 -7.20 14.86 3.86
CA GLU A 4 -6.93 14.43 5.24
C GLU A 4 -6.69 15.61 6.16
N LEU A 5 -5.96 16.64 5.70
CA LEU A 5 -5.78 17.87 6.47
C LEU A 5 -7.12 18.56 6.73
N ILE A 6 -7.99 18.61 5.71
CA ILE A 6 -9.35 19.13 5.86
C ILE A 6 -10.11 18.29 6.90
N ALA A 7 -10.16 16.97 6.74
CA ALA A 7 -10.86 16.08 7.66
C ALA A 7 -10.37 16.26 9.11
N THR A 8 -9.06 16.36 9.32
CA THR A 8 -8.43 16.56 10.63
C THR A 8 -8.83 17.92 11.24
N VAL A 9 -8.76 19.01 10.47
CA VAL A 9 -9.17 20.35 10.96
C VAL A 9 -10.65 20.36 11.35
N PHE A 10 -11.52 19.83 10.49
CA PHE A 10 -12.95 19.77 10.77
C PHE A 10 -13.28 18.84 11.94
N ALA A 11 -12.56 17.72 12.10
CA ALA A 11 -12.73 16.84 13.25
C ALA A 11 -12.36 17.53 14.56
N GLY A 12 -11.25 18.29 14.58
CA GLY A 12 -10.86 19.09 15.73
C GLY A 12 -11.90 20.16 16.08
N MET A 13 -12.39 20.90 15.08
CA MET A 13 -13.46 21.89 15.26
C MET A 13 -14.76 21.25 15.77
N ALA A 14 -15.16 20.11 15.20
CA ALA A 14 -16.36 19.39 15.60
C ALA A 14 -16.26 18.94 17.07
N MET A 15 -15.14 18.34 17.47
CA MET A 15 -14.95 17.87 18.84
C MET A 15 -14.83 19.01 19.86
N ALA A 16 -14.20 20.13 19.50
CA ALA A 16 -14.24 21.35 20.32
C ALA A 16 -15.69 21.83 20.53
N GLY A 17 -16.48 21.85 19.47
CA GLY A 17 -17.90 22.21 19.52
C GLY A 17 -18.72 21.29 20.43
N VAL A 18 -18.53 19.97 20.32
CA VAL A 18 -19.16 18.98 21.20
C VAL A 18 -18.83 19.25 22.67
N VAL A 19 -17.55 19.50 22.99
CA VAL A 19 -17.14 19.83 24.35
C VAL A 19 -17.79 21.12 24.86
N MET A 20 -17.90 22.15 24.03
CA MET A 20 -18.55 23.41 24.42
C MET A 20 -20.04 23.21 24.71
N VAL A 21 -20.74 22.40 23.91
CA VAL A 21 -22.15 22.04 24.14
C VAL A 21 -22.30 21.26 25.44
N ILE A 22 -21.44 20.28 25.71
CA ILE A 22 -21.44 19.52 26.97
C ILE A 22 -21.16 20.44 28.17
N ASN A 23 -20.20 21.37 28.04
CA ASN A 23 -19.91 22.33 29.10
C ASN A 23 -21.10 23.25 29.39
N ARG A 24 -21.79 23.71 28.34
CA ARG A 24 -23.01 24.50 28.46
C ARG A 24 -24.12 23.71 29.17
N ALA A 25 -24.33 22.44 28.80
CA ALA A 25 -25.35 21.58 29.37
C ALA A 25 -25.08 21.18 30.84
N THR A 26 -23.80 21.08 31.23
CA THR A 26 -23.38 20.73 32.60
C THR A 26 -23.24 21.94 33.53
N GLY A 27 -23.66 23.13 33.08
CA GLY A 27 -23.64 24.35 33.90
C GLY A 27 -22.24 24.99 34.04
N GLY A 28 -21.34 24.77 33.07
CA GLY A 28 -20.02 25.41 33.06
C GLY A 28 -18.96 24.72 33.92
N ARG A 29 -19.15 23.44 34.25
CA ARG A 29 -18.29 22.67 35.16
C ARG A 29 -16.97 22.21 34.53
N LEU A 30 -16.82 22.27 33.21
CA LEU A 30 -15.59 21.83 32.54
C LEU A 30 -14.53 22.94 32.48
N PRO A 31 -13.24 22.60 32.70
CA PRO A 31 -12.13 23.54 32.55
C PRO A 31 -12.01 24.10 31.13
N ARG A 32 -11.56 25.36 31.00
CA ARG A 32 -11.40 26.05 29.70
C ARG A 32 -10.38 25.38 28.77
N TRP A 33 -9.42 24.62 29.31
CA TRP A 33 -8.42 23.89 28.53
C TRP A 33 -8.94 22.56 27.96
N PHE A 34 -10.10 22.09 28.37
CA PHE A 34 -10.61 20.78 27.94
C PHE A 34 -10.99 20.78 26.45
N ALA A 35 -11.58 21.87 25.95
CA ALA A 35 -11.93 22.01 24.53
C ALA A 35 -10.71 21.89 23.58
N PRO A 36 -9.60 22.64 23.76
CA PRO A 36 -8.44 22.49 22.89
C PRO A 36 -7.75 21.12 23.03
N VAL A 37 -7.75 20.52 24.23
CA VAL A 37 -7.21 19.15 24.41
C VAL A 37 -8.05 18.12 23.67
N ALA A 38 -9.38 18.19 23.76
CA ALA A 38 -10.27 17.28 23.05
C ALA A 38 -10.17 17.46 21.52
N ALA A 39 -10.01 18.70 21.05
CA ALA A 39 -9.77 18.98 19.64
C ALA A 39 -8.46 18.32 19.15
N GLY A 40 -7.36 18.50 19.87
CA GLY A 40 -6.08 17.87 19.54
C GLY A 40 -6.14 16.35 19.56
N ALA A 41 -6.81 15.77 20.56
CA ALA A 41 -7.03 14.33 20.64
C ALA A 41 -7.84 13.80 19.44
N ALA A 42 -8.88 14.53 19.01
CA ALA A 42 -9.67 14.19 17.84
C ALA A 42 -8.84 14.23 16.55
N MET A 43 -8.02 15.26 16.39
CA MET A 43 -7.11 15.39 15.24
C MET A 43 -6.15 14.20 15.15
N ILE A 44 -5.54 13.81 16.26
CA ILE A 44 -4.65 12.65 16.34
C ILE A 44 -5.42 11.36 16.03
N GLY A 45 -6.59 11.18 16.64
CA GLY A 45 -7.44 9.99 16.44
C GLY A 45 -7.85 9.79 14.99
N VAL A 46 -8.27 10.85 14.30
CA VAL A 46 -8.62 10.79 12.87
C VAL A 46 -7.41 10.47 12.01
N THR A 47 -6.25 11.05 12.32
CA THR A 47 -5.00 10.77 11.58
C THR A 47 -4.62 9.29 11.72
N ILE A 48 -4.60 8.76 12.94
CA ILE A 48 -4.30 7.34 13.20
C ILE A 48 -5.34 6.45 12.51
N SER A 49 -6.63 6.76 12.67
CA SER A 49 -7.70 5.99 12.03
C SER A 49 -7.53 5.96 10.51
N SER A 50 -7.23 7.11 9.89
CA SER A 50 -6.97 7.23 8.46
C SER A 50 -5.76 6.40 8.01
N GLU A 51 -4.68 6.40 8.80
CA GLU A 51 -3.50 5.57 8.55
C GLU A 51 -3.85 4.08 8.60
N TYR A 52 -4.55 3.58 9.61
CA TYR A 52 -4.80 2.15 9.74
C TYR A 52 -5.82 1.62 8.73
N SER A 53 -6.80 2.44 8.36
CA SER A 53 -7.88 2.03 7.46
C SER A 53 -7.53 2.16 5.97
N TRP A 54 -6.36 2.70 5.63
CA TRP A 54 -6.00 2.91 4.23
C TRP A 54 -5.88 1.61 3.43
N TYR A 55 -5.31 0.57 4.04
CA TYR A 55 -4.97 -0.66 3.34
C TYR A 55 -6.26 -1.35 2.90
N GLY A 56 -7.16 -1.61 3.85
CA GLY A 56 -8.49 -2.17 3.57
C GLY A 56 -9.26 -1.34 2.54
N ARG A 57 -9.32 -0.01 2.68
CA ARG A 57 -9.99 0.84 1.67
C ARG A 57 -9.37 0.76 0.28
N THR A 58 -8.06 0.54 0.20
CA THR A 58 -7.37 0.40 -1.09
C THR A 58 -7.67 -0.96 -1.70
N LEU A 59 -7.67 -2.03 -0.88
CA LEU A 59 -8.08 -3.37 -1.29
C LEU A 59 -9.51 -3.39 -1.85
N ASP A 60 -10.45 -2.77 -1.14
CA ASP A 60 -11.87 -2.73 -1.53
C ASP A 60 -12.10 -2.00 -2.87
N GLY A 61 -11.17 -1.13 -3.26
CA GLY A 61 -11.23 -0.37 -4.50
C GLY A 61 -10.44 -0.99 -5.67
N MET A 62 -9.78 -2.13 -5.48
CA MET A 62 -8.97 -2.73 -6.53
C MET A 62 -9.82 -3.40 -7.62
N PRO A 63 -9.43 -3.25 -8.90
CA PRO A 63 -10.00 -4.03 -10.00
C PRO A 63 -9.86 -5.54 -9.80
N GLU A 64 -10.80 -6.31 -10.36
CA GLU A 64 -10.64 -7.75 -10.50
C GLU A 64 -9.37 -8.07 -11.32
N GLY A 65 -8.57 -9.03 -10.86
CA GLY A 65 -7.31 -9.44 -11.49
C GLY A 65 -6.04 -8.95 -10.80
N LEU A 66 -6.14 -7.95 -9.90
CA LEU A 66 -5.02 -7.54 -9.04
C LEU A 66 -4.95 -8.42 -7.79
N GLN A 67 -3.86 -9.19 -7.66
CA GLN A 67 -3.61 -10.06 -6.53
C GLN A 67 -2.49 -9.47 -5.66
N VAL A 68 -2.73 -9.26 -4.38
CA VAL A 68 -1.69 -8.85 -3.44
C VAL A 68 -0.71 -10.00 -3.23
N VAL A 69 0.58 -9.72 -3.44
CA VAL A 69 1.65 -10.71 -3.34
C VAL A 69 2.59 -10.45 -2.17
N GLN A 70 2.70 -9.19 -1.72
CA GLN A 70 3.54 -8.84 -0.60
C GLN A 70 2.98 -7.66 0.17
N GLU A 71 2.95 -7.77 1.48
CA GLU A 71 2.63 -6.69 2.41
C GLU A 71 3.88 -6.28 3.18
N VAL A 72 4.06 -4.97 3.38
CA VAL A 72 5.15 -4.41 4.18
C VAL A 72 4.55 -3.65 5.34
N GLU A 73 4.77 -4.19 6.54
CA GLU A 73 4.35 -3.58 7.79
C GLU A 73 5.33 -2.49 8.24
N ASN A 74 4.80 -1.37 8.75
CA ASN A 74 5.59 -0.31 9.36
C ASN A 74 5.62 -0.45 10.89
N LYS A 75 6.83 -0.45 11.44
CA LYS A 75 7.09 -0.34 12.88
C LYS A 75 8.03 0.84 13.10
N SER A 76 7.64 1.76 13.98
CA SER A 76 8.38 3.02 14.17
C SER A 76 8.59 3.32 15.65
N MET A 77 9.82 3.70 16.00
CA MET A 77 10.20 4.07 17.38
C MET A 77 9.40 5.27 17.92
N ILE A 78 9.04 6.22 17.04
CA ILE A 78 8.25 7.41 17.42
C ILE A 78 6.78 7.05 17.67
N ARG A 79 6.30 5.92 17.12
CA ARG A 79 4.92 5.43 17.25
C ARG A 79 4.92 4.07 17.96
N PRO A 80 5.21 4.01 19.27
CA PRO A 80 5.51 2.76 19.97
C PRO A 80 4.36 1.74 19.94
N TRP A 81 3.11 2.17 19.79
CA TRP A 81 1.97 1.25 19.63
C TRP A 81 2.07 0.38 18.37
N THR A 82 2.81 0.82 17.34
CA THR A 82 3.01 0.06 16.08
C THR A 82 3.81 -1.22 16.26
N TYR A 83 4.57 -1.36 17.35
CA TYR A 83 5.22 -2.63 17.68
C TYR A 83 4.21 -3.69 18.13
N ALA A 84 3.11 -3.28 18.77
CA ALA A 84 2.04 -4.17 19.21
C ALA A 84 1.00 -4.39 18.10
N VAL A 85 0.62 -3.32 17.41
CA VAL A 85 -0.36 -3.36 16.31
C VAL A 85 0.25 -2.63 15.10
N PRO A 86 1.08 -3.32 14.30
CA PRO A 86 1.61 -2.74 13.07
C PRO A 86 0.48 -2.46 12.06
N PHE A 87 0.76 -1.57 11.12
CA PHE A 87 -0.08 -1.35 9.96
C PHE A 87 0.75 -1.53 8.70
N VAL A 88 0.13 -2.02 7.63
CA VAL A 88 0.75 -2.11 6.30
C VAL A 88 1.00 -0.69 5.82
N ASP A 89 2.21 -0.29 5.42
CA ASP A 89 2.44 1.05 4.83
C ASP A 89 2.60 1.01 3.31
N ARG A 90 2.97 -0.16 2.79
CA ARG A 90 3.23 -0.45 1.40
C ARG A 90 2.87 -1.90 1.13
N PHE A 91 2.43 -2.16 -0.08
CA PHE A 91 2.20 -3.52 -0.54
C PHE A 91 2.42 -3.58 -2.05
N ALA A 92 2.65 -4.79 -2.55
CA ALA A 92 2.80 -5.06 -3.97
C ALA A 92 1.68 -5.98 -4.43
N ALA A 93 1.12 -5.71 -5.60
CA ALA A 93 0.09 -6.52 -6.22
C ALA A 93 0.44 -6.81 -7.68
N ILE A 94 0.23 -8.05 -8.12
CA ILE A 94 0.40 -8.45 -9.51
C ILE A 94 -0.93 -8.33 -10.23
N ASP A 95 -0.90 -7.76 -11.42
CA ASP A 95 -2.01 -7.84 -12.36
C ASP A 95 -1.92 -9.16 -13.14
N THR A 96 -2.74 -10.12 -12.74
CA THR A 96 -2.80 -11.45 -13.36
C THR A 96 -3.34 -11.40 -14.79
N SER A 97 -4.14 -10.37 -15.12
CA SER A 97 -4.69 -10.18 -16.47
C SER A 97 -3.67 -9.66 -17.47
N SER A 98 -2.59 -9.03 -16.98
CA SER A 98 -1.52 -8.50 -17.81
C SER A 98 -0.43 -9.54 -18.14
N ILE A 99 -0.56 -10.78 -17.66
CA ILE A 99 0.47 -11.80 -17.80
C ILE A 99 0.57 -12.26 -19.25
N GLN A 100 1.76 -12.12 -19.81
CA GLN A 100 2.10 -12.50 -21.17
C GLN A 100 3.02 -13.72 -21.17
N ARG A 101 2.81 -14.57 -22.18
CA ARG A 101 3.60 -15.78 -22.43
C ARG A 101 4.19 -15.73 -23.83
N ASN A 102 5.44 -16.17 -23.96
CA ASN A 102 6.09 -16.32 -25.26
C ASN A 102 6.22 -17.81 -25.59
N PRO A 103 5.62 -18.32 -26.68
CA PRO A 103 5.74 -19.73 -27.08
C PRO A 103 7.18 -20.20 -27.31
N LYS A 104 8.10 -19.29 -27.68
CA LYS A 104 9.52 -19.59 -27.85
C LYS A 104 10.28 -19.68 -26.52
N LEU A 105 9.72 -19.14 -25.44
CA LEU A 105 10.28 -19.09 -24.09
C LEU A 105 9.24 -19.60 -23.09
N ALA A 106 8.93 -20.90 -23.16
CA ALA A 106 7.81 -21.50 -22.45
C ALA A 106 7.88 -21.36 -20.92
N ASP A 107 9.08 -21.22 -20.36
CA ASP A 107 9.33 -21.08 -18.92
C ASP A 107 9.33 -19.63 -18.43
N GLN A 108 9.17 -18.65 -19.33
CA GLN A 108 9.17 -17.24 -18.97
C GLN A 108 7.77 -16.62 -18.93
N ARG A 109 7.54 -15.73 -17.96
CA ARG A 109 6.30 -14.97 -17.77
C ARG A 109 6.62 -13.50 -17.61
N LEU A 110 5.93 -12.64 -18.36
CA LEU A 110 6.04 -11.19 -18.21
C LEU A 110 4.73 -10.66 -17.65
N GLY A 111 4.75 -9.94 -16.54
CA GLY A 111 3.55 -9.36 -15.93
C GLY A 111 3.82 -8.02 -15.29
N ASP A 112 2.75 -7.30 -14.93
CA ASP A 112 2.84 -5.99 -14.33
C ASP A 112 2.68 -6.08 -12.82
N LEU A 113 3.67 -5.59 -12.08
CA LEU A 113 3.65 -5.45 -10.63
C LEU A 113 3.32 -4.00 -10.28
N TYR A 114 2.27 -3.80 -9.49
CA TYR A 114 1.89 -2.50 -8.96
C TYR A 114 2.38 -2.35 -7.52
N LEU A 115 3.16 -1.31 -7.29
CA LEU A 115 3.70 -0.96 -5.98
C LEU A 115 2.84 0.15 -5.37
N PHE A 116 2.13 -0.18 -4.30
CA PHE A 116 1.31 0.74 -3.55
C PHE A 116 2.06 1.23 -2.31
N GLY A 117 1.87 2.50 -1.98
CA GLY A 117 2.37 3.07 -0.74
C GLY A 117 1.44 4.16 -0.25
N ARG A 118 1.22 4.25 1.06
CA ARG A 118 0.26 5.20 1.64
C ARG A 118 0.56 6.67 1.29
N TRP A 119 1.83 7.02 1.20
CA TRP A 119 2.31 8.38 0.96
C TRP A 119 3.11 8.49 -0.35
N ALA A 120 2.94 7.53 -1.27
CA ALA A 120 3.64 7.47 -2.54
C ALA A 120 2.65 7.29 -3.70
N PRO A 121 2.96 7.78 -4.91
CA PRO A 121 2.19 7.42 -6.09
C PRO A 121 2.29 5.91 -6.34
N VAL A 122 1.24 5.34 -6.93
CA VAL A 122 1.26 3.95 -7.39
C VAL A 122 2.22 3.86 -8.57
N ASN A 123 3.19 2.96 -8.48
CA ASN A 123 4.14 2.72 -9.56
C ASN A 123 3.86 1.37 -10.21
N LYS A 124 3.82 1.37 -11.55
CA LYS A 124 3.74 0.16 -12.36
C LYS A 124 5.15 -0.28 -12.73
N LEU A 125 5.48 -1.54 -12.47
CA LEU A 125 6.78 -2.13 -12.73
C LEU A 125 6.60 -3.44 -13.50
N PRO A 126 6.99 -3.51 -14.78
CA PRO A 126 6.98 -4.78 -15.50
C PRO A 126 8.05 -5.71 -14.90
N VAL A 127 7.67 -6.95 -14.65
CA VAL A 127 8.55 -7.99 -14.07
C VAL A 127 8.55 -9.19 -14.99
N LEU A 128 9.75 -9.62 -15.36
CA LEU A 128 9.98 -10.86 -16.09
C LEU A 128 10.37 -11.95 -15.09
N ALA A 129 9.69 -13.08 -15.13
CA ALA A 129 9.98 -14.27 -14.34
C ALA A 129 10.47 -15.41 -15.25
N ASP A 130 11.48 -16.14 -14.78
CA ASP A 130 11.94 -17.43 -15.30
C ASP A 130 11.55 -18.50 -14.27
N CYS A 131 10.46 -19.21 -14.56
CA CYS A 131 9.84 -20.17 -13.66
C CYS A 131 10.69 -21.42 -13.46
N ALA A 132 11.44 -21.84 -14.48
CA ALA A 132 12.32 -23.01 -14.38
C ALA A 132 13.61 -22.69 -13.62
N GLY A 133 14.17 -21.50 -13.83
CA GLY A 133 15.41 -21.05 -13.20
C GLY A 133 15.26 -20.43 -11.81
N ALA A 134 14.02 -20.16 -11.36
CA ALA A 134 13.73 -19.39 -10.15
C ALA A 134 14.41 -18.00 -10.13
N ARG A 135 14.22 -17.24 -11.20
CA ARG A 135 14.84 -15.92 -11.40
C ARG A 135 13.78 -14.90 -11.78
N ARG A 136 13.99 -13.65 -11.39
CA ARG A 136 13.17 -12.54 -11.87
C ARG A 136 14.02 -11.33 -12.23
N ALA A 137 13.54 -10.55 -13.18
CA ALA A 137 14.14 -9.28 -13.59
C ALA A 137 13.07 -8.18 -13.52
N ASN A 138 13.41 -7.08 -12.86
CA ASN A 138 12.57 -5.89 -12.79
C ASN A 138 12.93 -4.97 -13.97
N LEU A 139 11.98 -4.66 -14.83
CA LEU A 139 12.19 -3.91 -16.07
C LEU A 139 11.90 -2.42 -15.85
N ILE A 140 12.58 -1.81 -14.87
CA ILE A 140 12.34 -0.41 -14.45
C ILE A 140 12.57 0.57 -15.60
N ASP A 141 13.63 0.35 -16.37
CA ASP A 141 14.05 1.23 -17.46
C ASP A 141 13.48 0.80 -18.82
N GLY A 142 12.50 -0.12 -18.81
CA GLY A 142 11.96 -0.77 -20.01
C GLY A 142 12.66 -2.09 -20.33
N ALA A 143 12.38 -2.61 -21.52
CA ALA A 143 12.93 -3.87 -22.02
C ALA A 143 13.18 -3.79 -23.52
N ASN A 144 14.35 -4.25 -23.96
CA ASN A 144 14.67 -4.45 -25.36
C ASN A 144 14.51 -5.92 -25.72
N PHE A 145 13.71 -6.19 -26.75
CA PHE A 145 13.39 -7.54 -27.20
C PHE A 145 14.18 -7.92 -28.45
N ASP A 146 14.65 -9.15 -28.53
CA ASP A 146 15.23 -9.72 -29.75
C ASP A 146 14.14 -10.22 -30.74
N ALA A 147 14.58 -10.80 -31.86
CA ALA A 147 13.68 -11.36 -32.88
C ALA A 147 12.83 -12.56 -32.39
N ASP A 148 13.25 -13.20 -31.29
CA ASP A 148 12.53 -14.29 -30.64
C ASP A 148 11.64 -13.80 -29.49
N GLY A 149 11.67 -12.49 -29.19
CA GLY A 149 10.92 -11.88 -28.10
C GLY A 149 11.53 -12.12 -26.72
N ALA A 150 12.82 -12.47 -26.65
CA ALA A 150 13.57 -12.53 -25.41
C ALA A 150 14.05 -11.13 -25.00
N VAL A 151 14.01 -10.83 -23.70
CA VAL A 151 14.55 -9.57 -23.18
C VAL A 151 16.08 -9.66 -23.12
N ILE A 152 16.76 -8.77 -23.84
CA ILE A 152 18.21 -8.78 -24.02
C ILE A 152 18.93 -8.14 -22.82
N ASP A 153 18.32 -7.12 -22.21
CA ASP A 153 18.86 -6.27 -21.16
C ASP A 153 18.26 -6.56 -19.78
N ALA A 154 17.73 -7.77 -19.59
CA ALA A 154 17.15 -8.19 -18.33
C ALA A 154 18.24 -8.31 -17.24
N SER A 155 18.09 -7.51 -16.19
CA SER A 155 18.92 -7.58 -14.98
C SER A 155 18.34 -8.64 -14.03
N TRP A 156 18.72 -9.89 -14.28
CA TRP A 156 18.24 -11.05 -13.53
C TRP A 156 18.76 -11.09 -12.09
N VAL A 157 17.85 -11.38 -11.17
CA VAL A 157 18.13 -11.66 -9.77
C VAL A 157 17.64 -13.06 -9.45
N GLN A 158 18.51 -13.87 -8.84
CA GLN A 158 18.13 -15.16 -8.31
C GLN A 158 17.23 -14.96 -7.10
N VAL A 159 16.09 -15.63 -7.07
CA VAL A 159 15.15 -15.57 -5.95
C VAL A 159 14.94 -16.97 -5.36
N ALA A 160 14.40 -17.00 -4.15
CA ALA A 160 13.95 -18.24 -3.56
C ALA A 160 12.72 -18.76 -4.32
N HIS A 161 12.50 -20.07 -4.28
CA HIS A 161 11.37 -20.68 -4.98
C HIS A 161 10.02 -20.29 -4.36
N ASP A 162 10.03 -19.82 -3.12
CA ASP A 162 8.87 -19.30 -2.39
C ASP A 162 8.73 -17.77 -2.52
N ASP A 163 9.45 -17.11 -3.43
CA ASP A 163 9.28 -15.69 -3.71
C ASP A 163 7.83 -15.43 -4.20
N PRO A 164 7.05 -14.60 -3.48
CA PRO A 164 5.63 -14.44 -3.80
C PRO A 164 5.37 -13.86 -5.19
N VAL A 165 6.30 -13.05 -5.70
CA VAL A 165 6.19 -12.44 -7.04
C VAL A 165 6.41 -13.51 -8.10
N LEU A 166 7.41 -14.38 -7.90
CA LEU A 166 7.67 -15.51 -8.79
C LEU A 166 6.49 -16.48 -8.82
N ILE A 167 5.99 -16.88 -7.65
CA ILE A 167 4.83 -17.79 -7.52
C ILE A 167 3.63 -17.21 -8.27
N ALA A 168 3.26 -15.96 -7.98
CA ALA A 168 2.08 -15.36 -8.59
C ALA A 168 2.18 -15.24 -10.12
N LEU A 169 3.37 -14.97 -10.68
CA LEU A 169 3.56 -14.93 -12.14
C LEU A 169 3.55 -16.32 -12.78
N CYS A 170 4.11 -17.33 -12.11
CA CYS A 170 4.27 -18.67 -12.66
C CYS A 170 3.03 -19.56 -12.49
N GLU A 171 2.25 -19.35 -11.42
CA GLU A 171 1.04 -20.11 -11.11
C GLU A 171 -0.26 -19.48 -11.64
N ALA A 172 -0.23 -18.22 -12.08
CA ALA A 172 -1.37 -17.61 -12.76
C ALA A 172 -1.57 -18.29 -14.13
N VAL A 173 -2.50 -19.25 -14.15
CA VAL A 173 -2.86 -20.09 -15.31
C VAL A 173 -3.88 -19.43 -16.21
#